data_AF-A0A6A5H7U2-F1
#
_entry.id   AF-A0A6A5H7U2-F1
#
_cell.length_a   1.000
_cell.length_b   1.000
_cell.length_c   1.000
_cell.angle_alpha   90.00
_cell.angle_beta   90.00
_cell.angle_gamma   90.00
#
_symmetry.space_group_name_H-M   'P 1'
#
loop_
_entity.id
_entity.type
_entity.pdbx_description
1 polymer ?
#
loop_
_entity_poly.entity_id
_entity_poly.type
_entity_poly.pdbx_seq_one_letter_code
_entity_poly.pdbx_strand_id
1 'polypeptide(L)'
;MRTMSIQNVFFHPIIRNCEAVIIIGGKEISSEDLNFILDTASCLRHLRIEDTSTPPYGYFHEKIFELKTFECHTYDWMCIESLFTLKNHGKLSIGKNRFSYADLNRFLPHWVHSEVDMFDRYLHIDMEEDIPEDELFDGIIRLNSNRFGLPAYLIKADSNHQQRRKLILCIWYQMKTLKLSAWLPNDRWPIEIKGEKTFQGEYDALRAVEKRMELEQILKENRDEEILNQIRELNEQLEELQAEFEFTITECIEF
;
A
#
# COMPACT_ATOMS: atom_id res chain seq x y z
N MET A 1 28.28 -7.32 -36.46
CA MET A 1 26.80 -7.43 -36.33
C MET A 1 26.21 -6.04 -36.51
N ARG A 2 25.15 -5.88 -37.32
CA ARG A 2 24.39 -4.62 -37.33
C ARG A 2 23.59 -4.55 -36.04
N THR A 3 23.84 -3.54 -35.23
CA THR A 3 23.02 -3.22 -34.06
C THR A 3 21.67 -2.72 -34.57
N MET A 4 20.58 -3.45 -34.28
CA MET A 4 19.22 -2.95 -34.53
C MET A 4 18.78 -2.14 -33.31
N SER A 5 18.20 -0.96 -33.53
CA SER A 5 17.54 -0.20 -32.45
C SER A 5 16.27 -0.92 -32.01
N ILE A 6 15.83 -0.68 -30.77
CA ILE A 6 14.60 -1.26 -30.24
C ILE A 6 13.39 -0.87 -31.10
N GLN A 7 13.41 0.36 -31.62
CA GLN A 7 12.38 0.88 -32.51
C GLN A 7 12.22 -0.02 -33.75
N ASN A 8 13.34 -0.40 -34.39
CA ASN A 8 13.33 -1.28 -35.56
C ASN A 8 12.79 -2.67 -35.25
N VAL A 9 12.96 -3.17 -34.03
CA VAL A 9 12.40 -4.44 -33.58
C VAL A 9 10.88 -4.33 -33.43
N PHE A 10 10.40 -3.31 -32.71
CA PHE A 10 8.97 -3.11 -32.43
C PHE A 10 8.15 -2.59 -33.62
N PHE A 11 8.79 -2.13 -34.71
CA PHE A 11 8.11 -1.89 -35.99
C PHE A 11 7.55 -3.17 -36.62
N HIS A 12 8.05 -4.35 -36.25
CA HIS A 12 7.54 -5.60 -36.78
C HIS A 12 6.12 -5.90 -36.24
N PRO A 13 5.09 -6.11 -37.09
CA PRO A 13 3.70 -6.27 -36.63
C PRO A 13 3.48 -7.38 -35.60
N ILE A 14 4.25 -8.47 -35.68
CA ILE A 14 4.19 -9.57 -34.71
C ILE A 14 4.64 -9.09 -33.31
N ILE A 15 5.67 -8.26 -33.24
CA ILE A 15 6.23 -7.78 -31.98
C ILE A 15 5.34 -6.69 -31.39
N ARG A 16 4.78 -5.80 -32.23
CA ARG A 16 3.79 -4.81 -31.78
C ARG A 16 2.58 -5.43 -31.07
N ASN A 17 2.18 -6.63 -31.51
CA ASN A 17 1.03 -7.35 -30.95
C ASN A 17 1.43 -8.45 -29.96
N CYS A 18 2.68 -8.46 -29.47
CA CYS A 18 3.09 -9.44 -28.48
C CYS A 18 2.48 -9.14 -27.11
N GLU A 19 2.19 -10.21 -26.36
CA GLU A 19 1.67 -10.10 -24.99
C GLU A 19 2.78 -10.02 -23.94
N ALA A 20 4.00 -10.41 -24.32
CA ALA A 20 5.14 -10.50 -23.42
C ALA A 20 6.43 -10.04 -24.09
N VAL A 21 7.19 -9.21 -23.39
CA VAL A 21 8.52 -8.73 -23.79
C VAL A 21 9.51 -9.09 -22.68
N ILE A 22 10.62 -9.71 -23.06
CA ILE A 22 11.74 -10.00 -22.17
C ILE A 22 12.97 -9.28 -22.72
N ILE A 23 13.59 -8.43 -21.90
CA ILE A 23 14.77 -7.66 -22.22
C ILE A 23 15.94 -8.27 -21.45
N ILE A 24 16.96 -8.73 -22.17
CA ILE A 24 18.10 -9.48 -21.63
C ILE A 24 19.40 -8.78 -22.04
N GLY A 25 20.31 -8.59 -21.08
CA GLY A 25 21.63 -8.01 -21.28
C GLY A 25 21.67 -6.47 -21.35
N GLY A 26 22.83 -5.89 -21.04
CA GLY A 26 23.06 -4.43 -20.96
C GLY A 26 23.16 -3.91 -19.52
N LYS A 27 23.79 -2.75 -19.30
CA LYS A 27 23.91 -2.12 -17.96
C LYS A 27 22.69 -1.28 -17.58
N GLU A 28 22.03 -0.67 -18.56
CA GLU A 28 20.89 0.24 -18.36
C GLU A 28 20.10 0.28 -19.66
N ILE A 29 18.76 0.26 -19.56
CA ILE A 29 17.87 0.52 -20.68
C ILE A 29 17.43 1.98 -20.62
N SER A 30 17.46 2.68 -21.76
CA SER A 30 17.09 4.10 -21.77
C SER A 30 15.59 4.29 -21.50
N SER A 31 15.22 5.43 -20.89
CA SER A 31 13.80 5.80 -20.74
C SER A 31 13.10 5.91 -22.10
N GLU A 32 13.80 6.36 -23.15
CA GLU A 32 13.25 6.45 -24.50
C GLU A 32 12.85 5.07 -25.05
N ASP A 33 13.70 4.07 -24.84
CA ASP A 33 13.43 2.70 -25.27
C ASP A 33 12.29 2.07 -24.47
N LEU A 34 12.26 2.27 -23.15
CA LEU A 34 11.17 1.78 -22.30
C LEU A 34 9.82 2.43 -22.63
N ASN A 35 9.81 3.75 -22.82
CA ASN A 35 8.62 4.48 -23.27
C ASN A 35 8.14 3.90 -24.61
N PHE A 36 9.05 3.70 -25.56
CA PHE A 36 8.68 3.16 -26.87
C PHE A 36 8.05 1.77 -26.76
N ILE A 37 8.58 0.88 -25.91
CA ILE A 37 8.00 -0.45 -25.67
C ILE A 37 6.59 -0.34 -25.10
N LEU A 38 6.43 0.43 -24.01
CA LEU A 38 5.15 0.59 -23.31
C LEU A 38 4.10 1.29 -24.17
N ASP A 39 4.53 2.19 -25.06
CA ASP A 39 3.64 2.91 -25.98
C ASP A 39 3.27 2.15 -27.23
N THR A 40 4.17 1.32 -27.75
CA THR A 40 3.97 0.64 -29.03
C THR A 40 3.24 -0.69 -28.86
N ALA A 41 3.48 -1.41 -27.77
CA ALA A 41 2.98 -2.76 -27.55
C ALA A 41 1.53 -2.75 -27.03
N SER A 42 0.56 -2.68 -27.93
CA SER A 42 -0.86 -2.49 -27.61
C SER A 42 -1.50 -3.65 -26.82
N CYS A 43 -0.89 -4.82 -26.83
CA CYS A 43 -1.36 -6.01 -26.12
C CYS A 43 -0.44 -6.42 -24.96
N LEU A 44 0.56 -5.60 -24.61
CA LEU A 44 1.56 -5.97 -23.64
C LEU A 44 0.92 -6.20 -22.27
N ARG A 45 1.11 -7.41 -21.74
CA ARG A 45 0.65 -7.80 -20.40
C ARG A 45 1.84 -8.08 -19.49
N HIS A 46 2.97 -8.46 -20.06
CA HIS A 46 4.14 -8.93 -19.33
C HIS A 46 5.40 -8.22 -19.84
N LEU A 47 6.09 -7.50 -18.95
CA LEU A 47 7.40 -6.94 -19.24
C LEU A 47 8.39 -7.45 -18.21
N ARG A 48 9.45 -8.12 -18.68
CA ARG A 48 10.52 -8.60 -17.83
C ARG A 48 11.86 -8.03 -18.27
N ILE A 49 12.63 -7.51 -17.33
CA ILE A 49 13.98 -6.99 -17.54
C ILE A 49 14.93 -7.87 -16.72
N GLU A 50 15.82 -8.60 -17.41
CA GLU A 50 16.75 -9.55 -16.82
C GLU A 50 18.20 -9.04 -16.83
N ASP A 51 19.08 -9.79 -16.17
CA ASP A 51 20.50 -9.51 -15.97
C ASP A 51 20.76 -8.17 -15.24
N THR A 52 21.74 -7.41 -15.73
CA THR A 52 22.18 -6.13 -15.19
C THR A 52 21.37 -4.94 -15.69
N SER A 53 20.37 -5.15 -16.55
CA SER A 53 19.58 -4.04 -17.07
C SER A 53 18.57 -3.58 -16.04
N THR A 54 18.58 -2.30 -15.73
CA THR A 54 17.55 -1.65 -14.91
C THR A 54 17.05 -0.40 -15.62
N PRO A 55 15.80 0.01 -15.38
CA PRO A 55 15.35 1.35 -15.73
C PRO A 55 16.25 2.43 -15.09
N PRO A 56 16.30 3.64 -15.68
CA PRO A 56 17.01 4.76 -15.09
C PRO A 56 16.39 5.19 -13.76
N TYR A 57 17.19 5.73 -12.84
CA TYR A 57 16.69 6.21 -11.55
C TYR A 57 15.62 7.30 -11.72
N GLY A 58 14.51 7.17 -10.99
CA GLY A 58 13.35 8.05 -11.09
C GLY A 58 12.51 7.85 -12.35
N TYR A 59 12.78 6.81 -13.14
CA TYR A 59 11.93 6.46 -14.27
C TYR A 59 10.51 6.18 -13.79
N PHE A 60 9.52 6.65 -14.55
CA PHE A 60 8.12 6.41 -14.27
C PHE A 60 7.35 6.40 -15.58
N HIS A 61 6.48 5.41 -15.73
CA HIS A 61 5.53 5.32 -16.83
C HIS A 61 4.26 4.63 -16.33
N GLU A 62 3.11 5.27 -16.51
CA GLU A 62 1.81 4.82 -15.95
C GLU A 62 1.47 3.37 -16.32
N LYS A 63 1.69 3.00 -17.59
CA LYS A 63 1.47 1.64 -18.10
C LYS A 63 2.21 0.54 -17.38
N ILE A 64 3.30 0.81 -16.66
CA ILE A 64 3.99 -0.23 -15.87
C ILE A 64 3.05 -0.85 -14.85
N PHE A 65 2.15 -0.03 -14.27
CA PHE A 65 1.14 -0.46 -13.32
C PHE A 65 -0.16 -0.94 -13.98
N GLU A 66 -0.28 -0.82 -15.30
CA GLU A 66 -1.38 -1.43 -16.06
C GLU A 66 -1.03 -2.84 -16.54
N LEU A 67 0.27 -3.19 -16.55
CA LEU A 67 0.73 -4.52 -16.88
C LEU A 67 0.21 -5.54 -15.87
N LYS A 68 -0.14 -6.72 -16.37
CA LYS A 68 -0.46 -7.86 -15.51
C LYS A 68 0.77 -8.28 -14.70
N THR A 69 1.97 -8.13 -15.26
CA THR A 69 3.22 -8.44 -14.58
C THR A 69 4.36 -7.58 -15.12
N PHE A 70 5.05 -6.90 -14.21
CA PHE A 70 6.33 -6.25 -14.46
C PHE A 70 7.36 -6.85 -13.51
N GLU A 71 8.49 -7.31 -14.06
CA GLU A 71 9.58 -7.94 -13.28
C GLU A 71 10.92 -7.36 -13.69
N CYS A 72 11.73 -6.92 -12.72
CA CYS A 72 13.12 -6.55 -12.94
C CYS A 72 14.01 -7.05 -11.80
N HIS A 73 15.32 -7.12 -12.05
CA HIS A 73 16.27 -7.63 -11.05
C HIS A 73 16.30 -6.78 -9.77
N THR A 74 16.26 -5.45 -9.91
CA THR A 74 16.17 -4.51 -8.78
C THR A 74 15.19 -3.39 -9.09
N TYR A 75 14.57 -2.86 -8.05
CA TYR A 75 13.65 -1.72 -8.06
C TYR A 75 14.31 -0.46 -7.48
N ASP A 76 15.65 -0.43 -7.40
CA ASP A 76 16.43 0.70 -6.88
C ASP A 76 16.21 2.02 -7.64
N TRP A 77 15.67 1.91 -8.85
CA TRP A 77 15.31 3.03 -9.72
C TRP A 77 13.98 3.69 -9.34
N MET A 78 13.12 3.01 -8.58
CA MET A 78 11.78 3.49 -8.29
C MET A 78 11.79 4.55 -7.19
N CYS A 79 11.09 5.66 -7.43
CA CYS A 79 10.80 6.66 -6.39
C CYS A 79 9.47 6.35 -5.70
N ILE A 80 9.35 6.71 -4.42
CA ILE A 80 8.14 6.45 -3.63
C ILE A 80 6.90 7.11 -4.25
N GLU A 81 7.07 8.27 -4.88
CA GLU A 81 6.01 9.00 -5.59
C GLU A 81 5.37 8.18 -6.71
N SER A 82 6.08 7.19 -7.27
CA SER A 82 5.51 6.26 -8.24
C SER A 82 4.33 5.49 -7.64
N LEU A 83 4.43 5.12 -6.36
CA LEU A 83 3.36 4.37 -5.67
C LEU A 83 2.10 5.22 -5.49
N PHE A 84 2.19 6.55 -5.50
CA PHE A 84 1.04 7.44 -5.32
C PHE A 84 0.07 7.37 -6.50
N THR A 85 0.55 6.88 -7.65
CA THR A 85 -0.23 6.76 -8.88
C THR A 85 -1.03 5.46 -8.98
N LEU A 86 -0.84 4.52 -8.05
CA LEU A 86 -1.52 3.22 -8.06
C LEU A 86 -3.04 3.39 -7.90
N LYS A 87 -3.79 2.79 -8.83
CA LYS A 87 -5.26 2.78 -8.82
C LYS A 87 -5.75 1.40 -9.21
N ASN A 88 -6.42 0.71 -8.30
CA ASN A 88 -6.97 -0.64 -8.49
C ASN A 88 -5.96 -1.64 -9.08
N HIS A 89 -4.68 -1.50 -8.72
CA HIS A 89 -3.65 -2.42 -9.20
C HIS A 89 -3.92 -3.83 -8.65
N GLY A 90 -3.52 -4.88 -9.37
CA GLY A 90 -3.60 -6.25 -8.86
C GLY A 90 -2.62 -6.51 -7.70
N LYS A 91 -1.82 -7.57 -7.82
CA LYS A 91 -0.70 -7.81 -6.90
C LYS A 91 0.53 -7.05 -7.39
N LEU A 92 1.15 -6.24 -6.53
CA LEU A 92 2.45 -5.61 -6.81
C LEU A 92 3.49 -6.17 -5.84
N SER A 93 4.65 -6.54 -6.36
CA SER A 93 5.76 -7.04 -5.55
C SER A 93 7.03 -6.31 -5.95
N ILE A 94 7.52 -5.49 -5.05
CA ILE A 94 8.71 -4.67 -5.18
C ILE A 94 9.79 -5.44 -4.42
N GLY A 95 10.72 -6.03 -5.17
CA GLY A 95 11.86 -6.74 -4.60
C GLY A 95 12.88 -5.78 -4.00
N LYS A 96 14.16 -6.13 -4.08
CA LYS A 96 15.28 -5.25 -3.70
C LYS A 96 15.08 -3.82 -4.20
N ASN A 97 15.02 -2.86 -3.28
CA ASN A 97 14.69 -1.47 -3.52
C ASN A 97 15.49 -0.53 -2.58
N ARG A 98 15.22 0.77 -2.67
CA ARG A 98 15.87 1.82 -1.86
C ARG A 98 14.91 2.56 -0.92
N PHE A 99 13.69 2.08 -0.73
CA PHE A 99 12.73 2.73 0.15
C PHE A 99 13.19 2.63 1.60
N SER A 100 13.12 3.75 2.29
CA SER A 100 13.23 3.83 3.75
C SER A 100 11.85 3.74 4.41
N TYR A 101 11.81 3.51 5.72
CA TYR A 101 10.56 3.60 6.47
C TYR A 101 10.01 5.02 6.50
N ALA A 102 10.87 6.05 6.48
CA ALA A 102 10.48 7.44 6.24
C ALA A 102 9.82 7.66 4.86
N ASP A 103 10.30 7.02 3.79
CA ASP A 103 9.61 7.08 2.49
C ASP A 103 8.22 6.45 2.57
N LEU A 104 8.11 5.30 3.23
CA LEU A 104 6.84 4.62 3.42
C LEU A 104 5.88 5.42 4.32
N ASN A 105 6.39 6.11 5.33
CA ASN A 105 5.62 7.05 6.15
C ASN A 105 5.04 8.19 5.29
N ARG A 106 5.73 8.64 4.23
CA ARG A 106 5.13 9.59 3.26
C ARG A 106 4.04 8.95 2.39
N PHE A 107 4.13 7.65 2.13
CA PHE A 107 3.13 6.90 1.36
C PHE A 107 1.86 6.60 2.15
N LEU A 108 1.97 6.29 3.44
CA LEU A 108 0.81 5.87 4.24
C LEU A 108 -0.31 6.92 4.30
N PRO A 109 -0.07 8.23 4.56
CA PRO A 109 -1.10 9.25 4.50
C PRO A 109 -1.76 9.33 3.12
N HIS A 110 -0.99 9.26 2.04
CA HIS A 110 -1.56 9.22 0.68
C HIS A 110 -2.50 8.02 0.50
N TRP A 111 -2.10 6.85 1.00
CA TRP A 111 -2.94 5.65 0.94
C TRP A 111 -4.18 5.73 1.84
N VAL A 112 -4.08 6.33 3.02
CA VAL A 112 -5.22 6.58 3.94
C VAL A 112 -6.27 7.46 3.27
N HIS A 113 -5.84 8.56 2.65
CA HIS A 113 -6.72 9.57 2.07
C HIS A 113 -7.07 9.31 0.59
N SER A 114 -6.56 8.23 -0.02
CA SER A 114 -6.85 7.92 -1.43
C SER A 114 -8.36 7.70 -1.67
N GLU A 115 -8.88 8.36 -2.69
CA GLU A 115 -10.30 8.28 -3.08
C GLU A 115 -10.71 6.91 -3.64
N VAL A 116 -9.73 6.11 -4.07
CA VAL A 116 -9.91 4.78 -4.66
C VAL A 116 -9.05 3.74 -3.95
N ASP A 117 -9.40 2.46 -4.08
CA ASP A 117 -8.54 1.36 -3.64
C ASP A 117 -7.26 1.36 -4.49
N MET A 118 -6.08 1.50 -3.88
CA MET A 118 -4.81 1.57 -4.63
C MET A 118 -4.39 0.21 -5.19
N PHE A 119 -4.69 -0.87 -4.47
CA PHE A 119 -4.43 -2.25 -4.89
C PHE A 119 -5.50 -3.23 -4.38
N ASP A 120 -5.78 -4.26 -5.18
CA ASP A 120 -6.84 -5.24 -4.94
C ASP A 120 -6.43 -6.35 -3.95
N ARG A 121 -5.15 -6.72 -3.91
CA ARG A 121 -4.69 -7.81 -3.03
C ARG A 121 -3.66 -7.34 -2.03
N TYR A 122 -2.42 -7.21 -2.50
CA TYR A 122 -1.28 -6.92 -1.66
C TYR A 122 -0.26 -6.09 -2.43
N LEU A 123 0.30 -5.12 -1.73
CA LEU A 123 1.59 -4.53 -2.04
C LEU A 123 2.63 -5.21 -1.14
N HIS A 124 3.58 -5.89 -1.76
CA HIS A 124 4.73 -6.48 -1.08
C HIS A 124 5.96 -5.66 -1.38
N ILE A 125 6.71 -5.31 -0.34
CA ILE A 125 7.97 -4.59 -0.47
C ILE A 125 9.00 -5.35 0.34
N ASP A 126 10.08 -5.78 -0.30
CA ASP A 126 11.21 -6.38 0.41
C ASP A 126 11.86 -5.30 1.29
N MET A 127 11.93 -5.57 2.59
CA MET A 127 12.52 -4.70 3.61
C MET A 127 13.44 -5.56 4.47
N GLU A 128 14.67 -5.09 4.74
CA GLU A 128 15.70 -5.91 5.40
C GLU A 128 15.56 -5.99 6.93
N GLU A 129 14.75 -5.12 7.53
CA GLU A 129 14.57 -4.98 8.98
C GLU A 129 13.08 -5.08 9.34
N ASP A 130 12.78 -5.48 10.57
CA ASP A 130 11.42 -5.39 11.13
C ASP A 130 10.90 -3.94 11.10
N ILE A 131 9.61 -3.73 11.37
CA ILE A 131 8.99 -2.39 11.29
C ILE A 131 9.49 -1.51 12.45
N PRO A 132 10.20 -0.40 12.19
CA PRO A 132 10.42 0.66 13.16
C PRO A 132 9.12 1.45 13.31
N GLU A 133 8.31 1.04 14.27
CA GLU A 133 6.96 1.56 14.53
C GLU A 133 6.89 3.09 14.67
N ASP A 134 7.91 3.70 15.28
CA ASP A 134 7.99 5.14 15.50
C ASP A 134 8.33 5.92 14.23
N GLU A 135 8.97 5.28 13.25
CA GLU A 135 9.34 5.93 11.97
C GLU A 135 8.25 5.71 10.92
N LEU A 136 7.77 4.48 10.75
CA LEU A 136 6.81 4.14 9.69
C LEU A 136 5.46 4.86 9.89
N PHE A 137 5.03 4.99 11.14
CA PHE A 137 3.69 5.47 11.47
C PHE A 137 3.71 6.79 12.23
N ASP A 138 4.79 7.56 12.11
CA ASP A 138 4.84 8.91 12.64
C ASP A 138 3.63 9.72 12.13
N GLY A 139 2.90 10.35 13.05
CA GLY A 139 1.67 11.09 12.74
C GLY A 139 0.45 10.25 12.32
N ILE A 140 0.45 8.92 12.48
CA ILE A 140 -0.66 8.04 12.09
C ILE A 140 -1.28 7.30 13.28
N ILE A 141 -2.59 7.49 13.47
CA ILE A 141 -3.41 6.72 14.41
C ILE A 141 -3.56 5.29 13.89
N ARG A 142 -3.31 4.30 14.76
CA ARG A 142 -3.39 2.89 14.39
C ARG A 142 -3.83 1.99 15.54
N LEU A 143 -4.32 0.80 15.18
CA LEU A 143 -4.45 -0.33 16.10
C LEU A 143 -3.28 -1.28 15.91
N ASN A 144 -2.70 -1.75 17.01
CA ASN A 144 -1.73 -2.83 17.03
C ASN A 144 -2.44 -4.12 17.46
N SER A 145 -2.50 -5.11 16.57
CA SER A 145 -3.20 -6.36 16.78
C SER A 145 -2.25 -7.55 16.64
N ASN A 146 -2.34 -8.50 17.58
CA ASN A 146 -1.68 -9.80 17.46
C ASN A 146 -2.66 -10.93 17.11
N ARG A 147 -3.93 -10.59 16.87
CA ARG A 147 -5.04 -11.52 16.67
C ARG A 147 -4.80 -12.52 15.53
N PHE A 148 -4.04 -12.09 14.52
CA PHE A 148 -3.76 -12.87 13.31
C PHE A 148 -2.56 -13.82 13.43
N GLY A 149 -2.04 -14.03 14.64
CA GLY A 149 -0.87 -14.88 14.90
C GLY A 149 0.47 -14.23 14.56
N LEU A 150 0.44 -12.94 14.19
CA LEU A 150 1.59 -12.10 13.93
C LEU A 150 1.22 -10.63 14.19
N PRO A 151 2.18 -9.76 14.54
CA PRO A 151 1.92 -8.34 14.71
C PRO A 151 1.41 -7.69 13.42
N ALA A 152 0.22 -7.10 13.49
CA ALA A 152 -0.42 -6.39 12.40
C ALA A 152 -0.90 -5.02 12.87
N TYR A 153 -0.76 -4.04 12.00
CA TYR A 153 -1.14 -2.65 12.24
C TYR A 153 -2.34 -2.33 11.37
N LEU A 154 -3.41 -1.83 11.98
CA LEU A 154 -4.63 -1.48 11.29
C LEU A 154 -4.86 0.03 11.34
N ILE A 155 -5.13 0.61 10.19
CA ILE A 155 -5.44 2.03 10.03
C ILE A 155 -6.79 2.14 9.32
N LYS A 156 -7.62 3.08 9.77
CA LYS A 156 -8.87 3.38 9.06
C LYS A 156 -8.55 4.26 7.86
N ALA A 157 -9.09 3.89 6.71
CA ALA A 157 -9.06 4.78 5.56
C ALA A 157 -10.16 5.83 5.65
N ASP A 158 -9.96 6.94 4.94
CA ASP A 158 -10.97 7.97 4.83
C ASP A 158 -12.17 7.45 4.05
N SER A 159 -13.35 7.62 4.65
CA SER A 159 -14.64 7.19 4.07
C SER A 159 -15.35 8.31 3.31
N ASN A 160 -14.69 9.46 3.10
CA ASN A 160 -15.30 10.63 2.47
C ASN A 160 -15.56 10.45 0.96
N HIS A 161 -15.03 9.38 0.36
CA HIS A 161 -15.10 9.15 -1.08
C HIS A 161 -15.90 7.88 -1.41
N GLN A 162 -16.91 8.02 -2.28
CA GLN A 162 -17.80 6.91 -2.66
C GLN A 162 -17.12 5.80 -3.49
N GLN A 163 -15.91 6.05 -4.01
CA GLN A 163 -15.21 5.12 -4.90
C GLN A 163 -14.32 4.12 -4.15
N ARG A 164 -13.89 4.46 -2.92
CA ARG A 164 -13.10 3.56 -2.08
C ARG A 164 -14.01 2.56 -1.40
N ARG A 165 -13.69 1.26 -1.53
CA ARG A 165 -14.49 0.20 -0.91
C ARG A 165 -13.83 -0.30 0.37
N LYS A 166 -12.50 -0.41 0.38
CA LYS A 166 -11.76 -1.02 1.48
C LYS A 166 -11.36 0.03 2.51
N LEU A 167 -11.97 -0.06 3.68
CA LEU A 167 -11.90 0.95 4.74
C LEU A 167 -10.86 0.63 5.81
N ILE A 168 -10.25 -0.54 5.75
CA ILE A 168 -9.27 -1.01 6.75
C ILE A 168 -7.97 -1.31 6.03
N LEU A 169 -6.93 -0.58 6.40
CA LEU A 169 -5.58 -0.79 5.91
C LEU A 169 -4.83 -1.63 6.90
N CYS A 170 -4.32 -2.77 6.45
CA CYS A 170 -3.58 -3.70 7.27
C CYS A 170 -2.14 -3.78 6.77
N ILE A 171 -1.21 -3.56 7.69
CA ILE A 171 0.24 -3.57 7.45
C ILE A 171 0.85 -4.59 8.40
N TRP A 172 1.69 -5.47 7.89
CA TRP A 172 2.43 -6.43 8.70
C TRP A 172 3.74 -6.81 8.04
N TYR A 173 4.65 -7.32 8.85
CA TYR A 173 5.94 -7.79 8.37
C TYR A 173 6.03 -9.31 8.47
N GLN A 174 6.53 -9.94 7.40
CA GLN A 174 6.72 -11.38 7.38
C GLN A 174 7.84 -11.75 6.40
N MET A 175 8.81 -12.54 6.87
CA MET A 175 9.87 -13.12 6.02
C MET A 175 10.63 -12.08 5.17
N LYS A 176 11.05 -10.96 5.78
CA LYS A 176 11.75 -9.86 5.08
C LYS A 176 10.92 -9.11 4.04
N THR A 177 9.60 -9.17 4.19
CA THR A 177 8.68 -8.47 3.30
C THR A 177 7.68 -7.71 4.16
N LEU A 178 7.64 -6.40 3.96
CA LEU A 178 6.55 -5.56 4.40
C LEU A 178 5.35 -5.78 3.49
N LYS A 179 4.20 -6.07 4.08
CA LYS A 179 2.97 -6.38 3.37
C LYS A 179 1.92 -5.34 3.72
N LEU A 180 1.31 -4.77 2.69
CA LEU A 180 0.25 -3.78 2.80
C LEU A 180 -0.97 -4.34 2.06
N SER A 181 -2.13 -4.29 2.70
CA SER A 181 -3.42 -4.75 2.14
C SER A 181 -4.56 -3.87 2.61
N ALA A 182 -5.65 -3.83 1.86
CA ALA A 182 -6.86 -3.14 2.27
C ALA A 182 -8.04 -4.13 2.31
N TRP A 183 -8.94 -3.96 3.26
CA TRP A 183 -10.05 -4.88 3.54
C TRP A 183 -11.36 -4.14 3.80
N LEU A 184 -12.47 -4.84 3.55
CA LEU A 184 -13.79 -4.48 4.08
C LEU A 184 -13.88 -4.91 5.55
N PRO A 185 -14.66 -4.21 6.40
CA PRO A 185 -14.91 -4.65 7.78
C PRO A 185 -15.43 -6.08 7.91
N ASN A 186 -16.23 -6.52 6.93
CA ASN A 186 -16.81 -7.86 6.90
C ASN A 186 -15.91 -8.90 6.22
N ASP A 187 -14.74 -8.51 5.70
CA ASP A 187 -13.80 -9.48 5.14
C ASP A 187 -13.21 -10.36 6.23
N ARG A 188 -12.87 -11.59 5.84
CA ARG A 188 -12.27 -12.59 6.70
C ARG A 188 -10.78 -12.68 6.41
N TRP A 189 -9.98 -12.76 7.48
CA TRP A 189 -8.55 -12.95 7.32
C TRP A 189 -8.24 -14.35 6.74
N PRO A 190 -7.54 -14.45 5.61
CA PRO A 190 -7.39 -15.72 4.89
C PRO A 190 -6.43 -16.71 5.57
N ILE A 191 -5.64 -16.28 6.56
CA ILE A 191 -4.61 -17.11 7.20
C ILE A 191 -5.16 -17.85 8.44
N GLU A 192 -6.31 -17.46 8.98
CA GLU A 192 -6.88 -18.16 10.14
C GLU A 192 -7.54 -19.49 9.74
N ILE A 193 -7.06 -20.58 10.36
CA ILE A 193 -7.54 -21.96 10.19
C ILE A 193 -9.03 -22.12 10.56
N LYS A 194 -9.61 -21.18 11.31
CA LYS A 194 -11.02 -21.20 11.74
C LYS A 194 -11.95 -20.19 11.05
N GLY A 195 -11.44 -19.25 10.24
CA GLY A 195 -12.23 -18.45 9.30
C GLY A 195 -13.49 -17.73 9.81
N GLU A 196 -13.64 -17.51 11.13
CA GLU A 196 -14.84 -16.88 11.71
C GLU A 196 -14.64 -15.39 12.02
N LYS A 197 -13.40 -14.93 12.17
CA LYS A 197 -13.07 -13.58 12.61
C LYS A 197 -13.03 -12.61 11.43
N THR A 198 -13.87 -11.58 11.49
CA THR A 198 -13.84 -10.41 10.60
C THR A 198 -13.11 -9.24 11.25
N PHE A 199 -12.86 -8.19 10.47
CA PHE A 199 -12.24 -6.94 10.93
C PHE A 199 -13.24 -5.94 11.56
N GLN A 200 -14.46 -6.38 11.86
CA GLN A 200 -15.53 -5.47 12.29
C GLN A 200 -15.21 -4.79 13.62
N GLY A 201 -14.68 -5.53 14.61
CA GLY A 201 -14.30 -4.98 15.90
C GLY A 201 -13.18 -3.94 15.80
N GLU A 202 -12.17 -4.23 14.99
CA GLU A 202 -11.08 -3.28 14.71
C GLU A 202 -11.59 -2.02 14.00
N TYR A 203 -12.53 -2.17 13.06
CA TYR A 203 -13.14 -1.02 12.39
C TYR A 203 -13.97 -0.15 13.34
N ASP A 204 -14.78 -0.78 14.20
CA ASP A 204 -15.62 -0.08 15.16
C ASP A 204 -14.77 0.67 16.19
N ALA A 205 -13.66 0.09 16.64
CA ALA A 205 -12.72 0.78 17.51
C ALA A 205 -12.05 1.98 16.83
N LEU A 206 -11.56 1.81 15.59
CA LEU A 206 -10.98 2.93 14.85
C LEU A 206 -11.97 4.08 14.62
N ARG A 207 -13.25 3.77 14.38
CA ARG A 207 -14.31 4.80 14.27
C ARG A 207 -14.60 5.48 15.60
N ALA A 208 -14.61 4.73 16.70
CA ALA A 208 -14.81 5.28 18.02
C ALA A 208 -13.66 6.23 18.42
N VAL A 209 -12.41 5.89 18.09
CA VAL A 209 -11.24 6.77 18.29
C VAL A 209 -11.38 8.07 17.49
N GLU A 210 -11.64 7.98 16.18
CA GLU A 210 -11.83 9.16 15.33
C GLU A 210 -12.95 10.06 15.88
N LYS A 211 -14.09 9.47 16.23
CA LYS A 211 -15.22 10.22 16.79
C LYS A 211 -14.87 10.88 18.12
N ARG A 212 -14.12 10.18 18.99
CA ARG A 212 -13.67 10.74 20.27
C ARG A 212 -12.75 11.94 20.05
N MET A 213 -11.80 11.85 19.13
CA MET A 213 -10.88 12.95 18.81
C MET A 213 -11.61 14.18 18.25
N GLU A 214 -12.62 13.99 17.37
CA GLU A 214 -13.48 15.08 16.91
C GLU A 214 -14.19 15.79 18.08
N LEU A 215 -14.76 15.00 19.00
CA LEU A 215 -15.47 15.53 20.17
C LEU A 215 -14.52 16.26 21.13
N GLU A 216 -13.32 15.74 21.36
CA GLU A 216 -12.28 16.39 22.16
C GLU A 216 -11.87 17.74 21.57
N GLN A 217 -11.78 17.83 20.24
CA GLN A 217 -11.47 19.08 19.55
C GLN A 217 -12.61 20.11 19.71
N ILE A 218 -13.87 19.69 19.57
CA ILE A 218 -15.04 20.56 19.81
C ILE A 218 -15.07 21.03 21.28
N LEU A 219 -14.71 20.15 22.22
CA LEU A 219 -14.71 20.46 23.65
C LEU A 219 -13.68 21.53 24.04
N LYS A 220 -12.53 21.58 23.34
CA LYS A 220 -11.54 22.66 23.51
C LYS A 220 -12.14 24.03 23.18
N GLU A 221 -13.08 24.09 22.24
CA GLU A 221 -13.73 25.31 21.78
C GLU A 221 -14.96 25.66 22.62
N ASN A 222 -15.71 24.67 23.11
CA ASN A 222 -16.91 24.85 23.94
C ASN A 222 -17.01 23.79 25.03
N ARG A 223 -17.14 24.21 26.30
CA ARG A 223 -17.37 23.27 27.41
C ARG A 223 -18.83 22.84 27.44
N ASP A 224 -19.09 21.64 26.94
CA ASP A 224 -20.40 20.99 26.93
C ASP A 224 -20.37 19.67 27.71
N GLU A 225 -21.27 19.51 28.69
CA GLU A 225 -21.40 18.30 29.51
C GLU A 225 -21.90 17.10 28.71
N GLU A 226 -22.67 17.32 27.65
CA GLU A 226 -23.16 16.25 26.78
C GLU A 226 -22.00 15.63 26.00
N ILE A 227 -21.10 16.46 25.47
CA ILE A 227 -19.88 16.01 24.77
C ILE A 227 -18.98 15.21 25.71
N LEU A 228 -18.81 15.66 26.96
CA LEU A 228 -18.04 14.93 27.98
C LEU A 228 -18.61 13.54 28.26
N ASN A 229 -19.94 13.40 28.34
CA ASN A 229 -20.58 12.10 28.54
C ASN A 229 -20.37 11.18 27.31
N GLN A 230 -20.50 11.71 26.09
CA GLN A 230 -20.23 10.93 24.87
C GLN A 230 -18.78 10.44 24.80
N ILE A 231 -17.80 11.28 25.17
CA ILE A 231 -16.39 10.87 25.25
C ILE A 231 -16.20 9.74 26.26
N ARG A 232 -16.86 9.80 27.44
CA ARG A 232 -16.80 8.73 28.44
C ARG A 232 -17.37 7.42 27.89
N GLU A 233 -18.53 7.46 27.25
CA GLU A 233 -19.16 6.28 26.64
C GLU A 233 -18.28 5.66 25.56
N LEU A 234 -17.64 6.48 24.71
CA LEU A 234 -16.68 6.01 23.71
C LEU A 234 -15.46 5.34 24.36
N ASN A 235 -14.94 5.89 25.46
CA ASN A 235 -13.82 5.27 26.19
C ASN A 235 -14.19 3.90 26.77
N GLU A 236 -15.37 3.78 27.38
CA GLU A 236 -15.88 2.51 27.89
C GLU A 236 -16.02 1.48 26.75
N GLN A 237 -16.59 1.89 25.61
CA GLN A 237 -16.69 1.05 24.42
C GLN A 237 -15.31 0.62 23.89
N LEU A 238 -14.33 1.51 23.87
CA LEU A 238 -12.97 1.21 23.41
C LEU A 238 -12.28 0.20 24.34
N GLU A 239 -12.42 0.34 25.66
CA GLU A 239 -11.89 -0.62 26.63
C GLU A 239 -12.48 -2.02 26.42
N GLU A 240 -13.79 -2.12 26.19
CA GLU A 240 -14.47 -3.38 25.88
C GLU A 240 -13.95 -4.02 24.59
N LEU A 241 -13.83 -3.24 23.51
CA LEU A 241 -13.33 -3.71 22.23
C LEU A 241 -11.86 -4.16 22.31
N GLN A 242 -11.01 -3.40 23.00
CA GLN A 242 -9.60 -3.76 23.19
C GLN A 242 -9.46 -5.09 23.95
N ALA A 243 -10.30 -5.31 24.97
CA ALA A 243 -10.30 -6.54 25.75
C ALA A 243 -10.86 -7.73 24.94
N GLU A 244 -11.95 -7.54 24.19
CA GLU A 244 -12.59 -8.59 23.39
C GLU A 244 -11.70 -9.07 22.23
N PHE A 245 -11.02 -8.15 21.56
CA PHE A 245 -10.31 -8.42 20.30
C PHE A 245 -8.78 -8.48 20.45
N GLU A 246 -8.25 -8.30 21.67
CA GLU A 246 -6.83 -8.40 22.01
C GLU A 246 -5.92 -7.48 21.16
N PHE A 247 -6.34 -6.21 20.99
CA PHE A 247 -5.53 -5.18 20.34
C PHE A 247 -5.29 -3.97 21.26
N THR A 248 -4.30 -3.16 20.91
CA THR A 248 -4.06 -1.85 21.55
C THR A 248 -4.20 -0.73 20.54
N ILE A 249 -4.58 0.45 21.02
CA ILE A 249 -4.68 1.66 20.20
C ILE A 249 -3.45 2.51 20.46
N THR A 250 -2.83 3.00 19.39
CA THR A 250 -1.75 3.99 19.46
C THR A 250 -2.21 5.24 18.75
N GLU A 251 -2.36 6.31 19.52
CA GLU A 251 -2.79 7.61 19.05
C GLU A 251 -1.59 8.55 18.94
N CYS A 252 -1.64 9.46 17.98
CA CYS A 252 -0.67 10.53 17.90
C CYS A 252 -0.99 11.58 18.95
N ILE A 253 -0.07 11.76 19.90
CA ILE A 253 -0.14 12.86 20.85
C ILE A 253 0.37 14.10 20.11
N GLU A 254 -0.53 14.97 19.67
CA GLU A 254 -0.16 16.33 19.30
C GLU A 254 0.28 17.06 20.59
N PHE A 255 1.57 17.38 20.70
CA PHE A 255 2.14 18.19 21.77
C PHE A 255 1.93 19.69 21.53
#